data_AF-A0A931E537-F1
#
_entry.id   AF-A0A931E537-F1
#
_cell.length_a   1.000
_cell.length_b   1.000
_cell.length_c   1.000
_cell.angle_alpha   90.00
_cell.angle_beta   90.00
_cell.angle_gamma   90.00
#
_symmetry.space_group_name_H-M   'P 1'
#
loop_
_entity.id
_entity.type
_entity.pdbx_description
1 polymer ?
#
loop_
_entity_poly.entity_id
_entity_poly.type
_entity_poly.pdbx_seq_one_letter_code
_entity_poly.pdbx_strand_id
1 'polypeptide(L)'
;MQAPKFAHTAQSFHVVLKNRINEYFEKTGKQTNGGFRLLSKALFLVLSFIYLYVHLIFFTPSTPLALTFCVLLGACTAAIGFNIMHDGGHGSFSKYPWVNKIAAVTAEVLGASHFIWNMKHNVIHHAYTNVDGVDDDIDAKPVLRMASTQKRYKMHRFQHLYFWVFYCFLHLYWILLSDYKKYFTGKVGEIPLKKMTFKDHFTFWFFKLLHYTLFIIIPIIKLGFSKWIVGYLCFTVVAGFVLSIVFQLAHTVEDTEFPVPDVASNRLEDEWAIHQLKTTANFATRSRFISWFVGGLNFQIEHHLFPKISHIHYPQISKIVKQACQEYGVVYVEYPKLHNAVASHVSFLKQMGRA
;
A
#
# COMPACT_ATOMS: atom_id res chain seq x y z
N MET A 1 -8.59 20.84 -9.77
CA MET A 1 -9.37 21.13 -8.54
C MET A 1 -8.37 21.37 -7.42
N GLN A 2 -8.58 22.35 -6.54
CA GLN A 2 -7.67 22.61 -5.42
C GLN A 2 -7.92 21.59 -4.30
N ALA A 3 -6.86 21.03 -3.72
CA ALA A 3 -6.99 20.06 -2.63
C ALA A 3 -7.67 20.70 -1.39
N PRO A 4 -8.51 19.95 -0.66
CA PRO A 4 -9.27 20.50 0.47
C PRO A 4 -8.35 20.85 1.66
N LYS A 5 -8.87 21.66 2.59
CA LYS A 5 -8.19 22.00 3.85
C LYS A 5 -8.89 21.36 5.05
N PHE A 6 -8.12 20.87 6.01
CA PHE A 6 -8.66 20.33 7.26
C PHE A 6 -9.20 21.44 8.18
N ALA A 7 -10.10 21.08 9.08
CA ALA A 7 -10.51 21.98 10.16
C ALA A 7 -9.33 22.24 11.10
N HIS A 8 -9.27 23.47 11.63
CA HIS A 8 -8.33 23.83 12.68
C HIS A 8 -9.03 23.73 14.03
N THR A 9 -8.46 22.94 14.93
CA THR A 9 -8.93 22.74 16.30
C THR A 9 -7.96 23.42 17.27
N ALA A 10 -8.47 24.00 18.36
CA ALA A 10 -7.64 24.64 19.38
C ALA A 10 -6.79 23.61 20.17
N GLN A 11 -7.30 22.39 20.33
CA GLN A 11 -6.60 21.26 20.93
C GLN A 11 -6.54 20.13 19.90
N SER A 12 -5.36 19.89 19.33
CA SER A 12 -5.23 18.88 18.29
C SER A 12 -5.01 17.47 18.85
N PHE A 13 -5.85 16.51 18.44
CA PHE A 13 -5.70 15.11 18.85
C PHE A 13 -4.37 14.53 18.34
N HIS A 14 -3.93 14.96 17.15
CA HIS A 14 -2.61 14.62 16.63
C HIS A 14 -1.47 15.02 17.60
N VAL A 15 -1.55 16.19 18.22
CA VAL A 15 -0.52 16.67 19.17
C VAL A 15 -0.51 15.80 20.43
N VAL A 16 -1.68 15.42 20.95
CA VAL A 16 -1.81 14.50 22.09
C VAL A 16 -1.13 13.16 21.78
N LEU A 17 -1.46 12.56 20.64
CA LEU A 17 -0.87 11.28 20.22
C LEU A 17 0.65 11.38 20.04
N LYS A 18 1.11 12.43 19.36
CA LYS A 18 2.53 12.68 19.13
C LYS A 18 3.30 12.80 20.44
N ASN A 19 2.78 13.53 21.43
CA ASN A 19 3.43 13.68 22.73
C ASN A 19 3.55 12.34 23.47
N ARG A 20 2.49 11.52 23.51
CA ARG A 20 2.52 10.20 24.17
C ARG A 20 3.48 9.22 23.49
N ILE A 21 3.54 9.26 22.16
CA ILE A 21 4.47 8.41 21.39
C ILE A 21 5.91 8.86 21.59
N ASN A 22 6.18 10.16 21.61
CA ASN A 22 7.51 10.68 21.94
C ASN A 22 7.95 10.27 23.34
N GLU A 23 7.08 10.42 24.34
CA GLU A 23 7.34 9.98 25.71
C GLU A 23 7.66 8.47 25.77
N TYR A 24 6.98 7.64 24.98
CA TYR A 24 7.32 6.22 24.84
C TYR A 24 8.75 5.99 24.32
N PHE A 25 9.15 6.69 23.26
CA PHE A 25 10.49 6.55 22.70
C PHE A 25 11.58 7.09 23.64
N GLU A 26 11.32 8.20 24.34
CA GLU A 26 12.21 8.75 25.36
C GLU A 26 12.40 7.79 26.52
N LYS A 27 11.31 7.26 27.10
CA LYS A 27 11.38 6.29 28.21
C LYS A 27 12.07 4.99 27.85
N THR A 28 11.93 4.53 26.61
CA THR A 28 12.50 3.24 26.17
C THR A 28 13.90 3.36 25.57
N GLY A 29 14.36 4.57 25.24
CA GLY A 29 15.62 4.81 24.53
C GLY A 29 15.67 4.22 23.11
N LYS A 30 14.53 3.82 22.55
CA LYS A 30 14.46 3.21 21.22
C LYS A 30 14.50 4.27 20.13
N GLN A 31 15.09 3.92 18.99
CA GLN A 31 14.95 4.72 17.78
C GLN A 31 13.64 4.38 17.06
N THR A 32 13.09 5.36 16.32
CA THR A 32 11.84 5.22 15.56
C THR A 32 11.98 4.40 14.27
N ASN A 33 13.21 4.16 13.80
CA ASN A 33 13.48 3.38 12.60
C ASN A 33 13.49 1.85 12.86
N GLY A 34 13.55 1.06 11.77
CA GLY A 34 13.47 -0.40 11.82
C GLY A 34 14.73 -1.11 12.34
N GLY A 35 15.89 -0.45 12.30
CA GLY A 35 17.16 -0.98 12.78
C GLY A 35 17.53 -2.36 12.22
N PHE A 36 18.25 -3.16 13.02
CA PHE A 36 18.73 -4.48 12.60
C PHE A 36 17.60 -5.48 12.33
N ARG A 37 16.48 -5.39 13.07
CA ARG A 37 15.34 -6.31 12.92
C ARG A 37 14.70 -6.20 11.54
N LEU A 38 14.53 -4.97 11.05
CA LEU A 38 13.99 -4.76 9.72
C LEU A 38 15.01 -5.11 8.64
N LEU A 39 16.28 -4.79 8.86
CA LEU A 39 17.35 -5.13 7.92
C LEU A 39 17.50 -6.65 7.72
N SER A 40 17.47 -7.45 8.79
CA SER A 40 17.56 -8.91 8.69
C SER A 40 16.36 -9.53 7.96
N LYS A 41 15.16 -8.99 8.23
CA LYS A 41 13.93 -9.35 7.50
C LYS A 41 14.03 -8.99 6.02
N ALA A 42 14.53 -7.81 5.71
CA ALA A 42 14.73 -7.36 4.32
C ALA A 42 15.72 -8.27 3.59
N LEU A 43 16.84 -8.61 4.22
CA LEU A 43 17.83 -9.53 3.67
C LEU A 43 17.20 -10.91 3.39
N PHE A 44 16.44 -11.46 4.33
CA PHE A 44 15.74 -12.72 4.15
C PHE A 44 14.78 -12.69 2.95
N LEU A 45 13.97 -11.64 2.83
CA LEU A 45 13.01 -11.48 1.72
C LEU A 45 13.73 -11.34 0.38
N VAL A 46 14.77 -10.50 0.29
CA VAL A 46 15.54 -10.31 -0.95
C VAL A 46 16.28 -11.58 -1.36
N LEU A 47 16.93 -12.28 -0.43
CA LEU A 47 17.60 -13.55 -0.72
C LEU A 47 16.62 -14.63 -1.16
N SER A 48 15.44 -14.70 -0.53
CA SER A 48 14.37 -15.62 -0.92
C SER A 48 13.88 -15.31 -2.34
N PHE A 49 13.67 -14.04 -2.67
CA PHE A 49 13.28 -13.61 -4.01
C PHE A 49 14.31 -14.00 -5.07
N ILE A 50 15.59 -13.71 -4.82
CA ILE A 50 16.70 -14.08 -5.71
C ILE A 50 16.77 -15.59 -5.87
N TYR A 51 16.68 -16.34 -4.77
CA TYR A 51 16.68 -17.80 -4.79
C TYR A 51 15.56 -18.35 -5.69
N LEU A 52 14.32 -17.92 -5.45
CA LEU A 52 13.15 -18.37 -6.20
C LEU A 52 13.28 -18.04 -7.69
N TYR A 53 13.67 -16.81 -8.01
CA TYR A 53 13.87 -16.36 -9.40
C TYR A 53 14.97 -17.18 -10.09
N VAL A 54 16.14 -17.32 -9.46
CA VAL A 54 17.27 -18.06 -10.05
C VAL A 54 16.90 -19.53 -10.31
N HIS A 55 16.22 -20.18 -9.36
CA HIS A 55 15.83 -21.57 -9.53
C HIS A 55 14.77 -21.75 -10.61
N LEU A 56 13.79 -20.86 -10.69
CA LEU A 56 12.78 -20.86 -11.75
C LEU A 56 13.40 -20.74 -13.15
N ILE A 57 14.33 -19.79 -13.32
CA ILE A 57 14.84 -19.43 -14.64
C ILE A 57 16.01 -20.31 -15.10
N PHE A 58 16.88 -20.73 -14.18
CA PHE A 58 18.15 -21.39 -14.53
C PHE A 58 18.22 -22.87 -14.18
N PHE A 59 17.40 -23.35 -13.23
CA PHE A 59 17.40 -24.76 -12.81
C PHE A 59 16.16 -25.53 -13.28
N THR A 60 15.14 -24.82 -13.79
CA THR A 60 13.96 -25.38 -14.47
C THR A 60 13.34 -26.57 -13.71
N PRO A 61 12.83 -26.36 -12.49
CA PRO A 61 12.26 -27.44 -11.68
C PRO A 61 11.04 -28.09 -12.35
N SER A 62 10.60 -29.23 -11.81
CA SER A 62 9.38 -29.90 -12.26
C SER A 62 8.17 -28.95 -12.21
N THR A 63 7.20 -29.12 -13.11
CA THR A 63 6.05 -28.22 -13.25
C THR A 63 5.33 -27.90 -11.93
N PRO A 64 5.01 -28.87 -11.04
CA PRO A 64 4.37 -28.55 -9.76
C PRO A 64 5.25 -27.67 -8.86
N LEU A 65 6.55 -27.94 -8.82
CA LEU A 65 7.50 -27.16 -8.02
C LEU A 65 7.72 -25.77 -8.62
N ALA A 66 7.78 -25.64 -9.94
CA ALA A 66 7.85 -24.37 -10.65
C ALA A 66 6.63 -23.48 -10.34
N LEU A 67 5.41 -24.02 -10.41
CA LEU A 67 4.20 -23.27 -10.06
C LEU A 67 4.20 -22.85 -8.60
N THR A 68 4.65 -23.72 -7.69
CA THR A 68 4.82 -23.37 -6.28
C THR A 68 5.80 -22.21 -6.11
N PHE A 69 6.94 -22.24 -6.82
CA PHE A 69 7.90 -21.13 -6.79
C PHE A 69 7.33 -19.84 -7.39
N CYS A 70 6.49 -19.90 -8.44
CA CYS A 70 5.81 -18.72 -8.98
C CYS A 70 4.87 -18.08 -7.95
N VAL A 71 4.09 -18.89 -7.22
CA VAL A 71 3.22 -18.41 -6.13
C VAL A 71 4.05 -17.76 -5.03
N LEU A 72 5.12 -18.43 -4.57
CA LEU A 72 6.01 -17.90 -3.55
C LEU A 72 6.72 -16.62 -4.00
N LEU A 73 7.12 -16.54 -5.27
CA LEU A 73 7.73 -15.34 -5.85
C LEU A 73 6.75 -14.18 -5.83
N GLY A 74 5.47 -14.40 -6.15
CA GLY A 74 4.43 -13.38 -6.13
C GLY A 74 4.15 -12.88 -4.71
N ALA A 75 4.05 -13.79 -3.74
CA ALA A 75 3.92 -13.46 -2.34
C ALA A 75 5.16 -12.70 -1.81
N CYS A 76 6.35 -13.11 -2.22
CA CYS A 76 7.61 -12.47 -1.84
C CYS A 76 7.73 -11.06 -2.44
N THR A 77 7.27 -10.83 -3.68
CA THR A 77 7.16 -9.49 -4.29
C THR A 77 6.26 -8.58 -3.47
N ALA A 78 5.07 -9.03 -3.10
CA ALA A 78 4.18 -8.24 -2.24
C ALA A 78 4.85 -7.95 -0.88
N ALA A 79 5.46 -8.96 -0.26
CA ALA A 79 6.19 -8.78 1.00
C ALA A 79 7.36 -7.79 0.89
N ILE A 80 8.15 -7.81 -0.18
CA ILE A 80 9.20 -6.80 -0.42
C ILE A 80 8.59 -5.40 -0.54
N GLY A 81 7.48 -5.29 -1.28
CA GLY A 81 6.69 -4.06 -1.39
C GLY A 81 6.30 -3.50 -0.02
N PHE A 82 5.71 -4.33 0.84
CA PHE A 82 5.24 -3.93 2.16
C PHE A 82 6.37 -3.63 3.16
N ASN A 83 7.44 -4.43 3.15
CA ASN A 83 8.42 -4.44 4.23
C ASN A 83 9.68 -3.63 3.95
N ILE A 84 10.00 -3.40 2.67
CA ILE A 84 11.25 -2.77 2.27
C ILE A 84 10.94 -1.48 1.52
N MET A 85 10.20 -1.61 0.43
CA MET A 85 9.86 -0.48 -0.43
C MET A 85 9.05 0.58 0.31
N HIS A 86 8.00 0.17 1.01
CA HIS A 86 7.09 1.09 1.69
C HIS A 86 7.75 1.81 2.88
N ASP A 87 8.37 1.10 3.84
CA ASP A 87 9.17 1.72 4.92
C ASP A 87 10.29 2.62 4.36
N GLY A 88 10.95 2.20 3.28
CA GLY A 88 11.98 2.99 2.61
C GLY A 88 11.42 4.29 2.02
N GLY A 89 10.26 4.19 1.37
CA GLY A 89 9.54 5.31 0.76
C GLY A 89 9.00 6.32 1.80
N HIS A 90 8.71 5.88 3.02
CA HIS A 90 8.40 6.78 4.15
C HIS A 90 9.62 7.33 4.86
N GLY A 91 10.81 6.77 4.58
CA GLY A 91 12.05 7.11 5.27
C GLY A 91 12.17 6.52 6.68
N SER A 92 11.35 5.53 7.01
CA SER A 92 11.31 4.88 8.34
C SER A 92 12.18 3.63 8.42
N PHE A 93 12.61 3.08 7.28
CA PHE A 93 13.41 1.85 7.22
C PHE A 93 14.73 1.95 8.01
N SER A 94 15.44 3.07 7.90
CA SER A 94 16.74 3.31 8.53
C SER A 94 16.93 4.77 8.93
N LYS A 95 17.83 5.03 9.89
CA LYS A 95 18.28 6.41 10.21
C LYS A 95 19.09 7.05 9.07
N TYR A 96 19.62 6.26 8.14
CA TYR A 96 20.45 6.73 7.05
C TYR A 96 19.61 6.97 5.77
N PRO A 97 19.51 8.22 5.26
CA PRO A 97 18.67 8.53 4.10
C PRO A 97 18.99 7.72 2.83
N TRP A 98 20.27 7.40 2.60
CA TRP A 98 20.67 6.60 1.45
C TRP A 98 20.19 5.15 1.52
N VAL A 99 20.07 4.58 2.73
CA VAL A 99 19.53 3.22 2.93
C VAL A 99 18.02 3.21 2.64
N ASN A 100 17.30 4.22 3.13
CA ASN A 100 15.87 4.39 2.81
C ASN A 100 15.65 4.50 1.29
N LYS A 101 16.52 5.23 0.61
CA LYS A 101 16.47 5.37 -0.86
C LYS A 101 16.70 4.03 -1.56
N ILE A 102 17.66 3.21 -1.13
CA ILE A 102 17.87 1.88 -1.69
C ILE A 102 16.65 0.99 -1.45
N ALA A 103 16.12 1.01 -0.23
CA ALA A 103 14.92 0.25 0.13
C ALA A 103 13.72 0.66 -0.75
N ALA A 104 13.51 1.96 -0.93
CA ALA A 104 12.44 2.50 -1.79
C ALA A 104 12.61 2.12 -3.27
N VAL A 105 13.85 2.08 -3.79
CA VAL A 105 14.16 1.67 -5.17
C VAL A 105 13.85 0.19 -5.44
N THR A 106 13.61 -0.64 -4.42
CA THR A 106 13.14 -2.02 -4.67
C THR A 106 11.79 -2.06 -5.42
N ALA A 107 10.96 -1.01 -5.35
CA ALA A 107 9.77 -0.86 -6.22
C ALA A 107 10.15 -0.88 -7.70
N GLU A 108 11.22 -0.17 -8.05
CA GLU A 108 11.64 0.04 -9.44
C GLU A 108 12.03 -1.28 -10.11
N VAL A 109 12.76 -2.15 -9.39
CA VAL A 109 13.09 -3.50 -9.86
C VAL A 109 11.83 -4.35 -10.04
N LEU A 110 10.85 -4.21 -9.15
CA LEU A 110 9.57 -4.93 -9.20
C LEU A 110 8.56 -4.33 -10.18
N GLY A 111 8.96 -3.29 -10.91
CA GLY A 111 8.21 -2.72 -12.03
C GLY A 111 7.32 -1.54 -11.69
N ALA A 112 7.39 -1.00 -10.47
CA ALA A 112 6.66 0.20 -10.03
C ALA A 112 7.61 1.39 -9.86
N SER A 113 7.16 2.61 -10.11
CA SER A 113 8.00 3.80 -9.89
C SER A 113 7.86 4.34 -8.47
N HIS A 114 8.98 4.43 -7.73
CA HIS A 114 9.03 5.05 -6.42
C HIS A 114 8.67 6.55 -6.49
N PHE A 115 9.08 7.27 -7.53
CA PHE A 115 8.74 8.69 -7.69
C PHE A 115 7.22 8.89 -7.77
N ILE A 116 6.56 8.10 -8.63
CA ILE A 116 5.10 8.16 -8.81
C ILE A 116 4.40 7.67 -7.55
N TRP A 117 4.88 6.59 -6.94
CA TRP A 117 4.36 6.09 -5.68
C TRP A 117 4.47 7.14 -4.56
N ASN A 118 5.57 7.88 -4.44
CA ASN A 118 5.71 8.92 -3.43
C ASN A 118 4.72 10.07 -3.66
N MET A 119 4.46 10.46 -4.91
CA MET A 119 3.41 11.45 -5.19
C MET A 119 2.02 10.91 -4.84
N LYS A 120 1.71 9.70 -5.31
CA LYS A 120 0.41 9.07 -5.08
C LYS A 120 0.15 8.79 -3.59
N HIS A 121 1.07 8.12 -2.93
CA HIS A 121 0.90 7.62 -1.58
C HIS A 121 1.18 8.69 -0.52
N ASN A 122 2.36 9.32 -0.56
CA ASN A 122 2.80 10.20 0.53
C ASN A 122 2.22 11.62 0.44
N VAL A 123 2.04 12.15 -0.77
CA VAL A 123 1.57 13.53 -0.97
C VAL A 123 0.05 13.60 -1.07
N ILE A 124 -0.58 12.58 -1.65
CA ILE A 124 -2.02 12.59 -1.94
C ILE A 124 -2.76 11.70 -0.93
N HIS A 125 -2.55 10.38 -0.97
CA HIS A 125 -3.32 9.44 -0.16
C HIS A 125 -3.17 9.70 1.36
N HIS A 126 -1.95 9.77 1.89
CA HIS A 126 -1.71 10.11 3.32
C HIS A 126 -2.22 11.48 3.74
N ALA A 127 -2.38 12.40 2.80
CA ALA A 127 -2.93 13.71 3.08
C ALA A 127 -4.47 13.71 3.05
N TYR A 128 -5.08 12.92 2.16
CA TYR A 128 -6.49 13.00 1.79
C TYR A 128 -7.17 11.63 1.67
N THR A 129 -6.84 10.71 2.58
CA THR A 129 -7.32 9.32 2.60
C THR A 129 -8.83 9.25 2.40
N ASN A 130 -9.29 8.41 1.48
CA ASN A 130 -10.71 8.19 1.14
C ASN A 130 -11.49 9.43 0.64
N VAL A 131 -10.84 10.53 0.26
CA VAL A 131 -11.52 11.68 -0.35
C VAL A 131 -11.66 11.45 -1.87
N ASP A 132 -12.87 11.16 -2.35
CA ASP A 132 -13.14 10.90 -3.78
C ASP A 132 -12.76 12.11 -4.66
N GLY A 133 -12.20 11.82 -5.83
CA GLY A 133 -11.65 12.82 -6.76
C GLY A 133 -10.28 13.37 -6.37
N VAL A 134 -9.78 13.08 -5.17
CA VAL A 134 -8.46 13.46 -4.70
C VAL A 134 -7.58 12.22 -4.51
N ASP A 135 -8.07 11.23 -3.75
CA ASP A 135 -7.34 9.99 -3.46
C ASP A 135 -7.40 8.98 -4.62
N ASP A 136 -6.27 8.81 -5.32
CA ASP A 136 -6.11 7.85 -6.43
C ASP A 136 -6.12 6.38 -5.95
N ASP A 137 -5.99 6.09 -4.65
CA ASP A 137 -6.05 4.71 -4.13
C ASP A 137 -7.47 4.14 -4.08
N ILE A 138 -8.50 4.99 -4.10
CA ILE A 138 -9.91 4.57 -4.22
C ILE A 138 -10.48 4.80 -5.62
N ASP A 139 -9.64 5.23 -6.58
CA ASP A 139 -10.04 5.40 -7.98
C ASP A 139 -9.78 4.15 -8.82
N ALA A 140 -10.74 3.22 -8.77
CA ALA A 140 -10.77 2.00 -9.57
C ALA A 140 -11.81 2.10 -10.72
N LYS A 141 -12.11 3.33 -11.17
CA LYS A 141 -13.13 3.58 -12.20
C LYS A 141 -12.70 3.00 -13.56
N PRO A 142 -13.66 2.54 -14.38
CA PRO A 142 -15.08 2.37 -14.09
C PRO A 142 -15.42 1.04 -13.38
N VAL A 143 -14.43 0.19 -13.12
CA VAL A 143 -14.62 -1.24 -12.79
C VAL A 143 -15.18 -1.45 -11.39
N LEU A 144 -14.62 -0.76 -10.40
CA LEU A 144 -15.09 -0.80 -9.01
C LEU A 144 -15.56 0.59 -8.59
N ARG A 145 -16.60 0.60 -7.76
CA ARG A 145 -17.12 1.77 -7.07
C ARG A 145 -16.75 1.63 -5.60
N MET A 146 -15.84 2.49 -5.16
CA MET A 146 -15.27 2.50 -3.82
C MET A 146 -15.81 3.63 -2.93
N ALA A 147 -16.56 4.58 -3.49
CA ALA A 147 -17.23 5.62 -2.70
C ALA A 147 -18.63 5.91 -3.26
N SER A 148 -19.53 6.37 -2.39
CA SER A 148 -20.93 6.67 -2.74
C SER A 148 -21.05 7.85 -3.71
N THR A 149 -20.10 8.77 -3.71
CA THR A 149 -20.01 9.91 -4.64
C THR A 149 -19.62 9.50 -6.06
N GLN A 150 -19.01 8.32 -6.24
CA GLN A 150 -18.58 7.85 -7.55
C GLN A 150 -19.79 7.39 -8.38
N LYS A 151 -19.76 7.69 -9.68
CA LYS A 151 -20.81 7.27 -10.63
C LYS A 151 -21.01 5.76 -10.60
N ARG A 152 -22.25 5.35 -10.36
CA ARG A 152 -22.67 3.96 -10.35
C ARG A 152 -23.00 3.45 -11.75
N TYR A 153 -22.48 2.28 -12.08
CA TYR A 153 -22.79 1.52 -13.29
C TYR A 153 -23.54 0.23 -12.93
N LYS A 154 -24.31 -0.33 -13.87
CA LYS A 154 -25.09 -1.56 -13.67
C LYS A 154 -24.23 -2.74 -13.20
N MET A 155 -22.98 -2.82 -13.67
CA MET A 155 -22.03 -3.87 -13.25
C MET A 155 -21.72 -3.83 -11.76
N HIS A 156 -21.72 -2.65 -11.12
CA HIS A 156 -21.35 -2.52 -9.71
C HIS A 156 -22.24 -3.30 -8.76
N ARG A 157 -23.48 -3.63 -9.17
CA ARG A 157 -24.36 -4.53 -8.39
C ARG A 157 -23.68 -5.87 -8.07
N PHE A 158 -22.74 -6.31 -8.89
CA PHE A 158 -22.01 -7.59 -8.77
C PHE A 158 -20.53 -7.41 -8.38
N GLN A 159 -20.07 -6.21 -8.04
CA GLN A 159 -18.64 -5.97 -7.79
C GLN A 159 -18.08 -6.80 -6.63
N HIS A 160 -18.88 -7.04 -5.59
CA HIS A 160 -18.57 -7.94 -4.48
C HIS A 160 -18.34 -9.41 -4.89
N LEU A 161 -18.67 -9.80 -6.13
CA LEU A 161 -18.40 -11.12 -6.69
C LEU A 161 -17.18 -11.12 -7.61
N TYR A 162 -17.04 -10.09 -8.47
CA TYR A 162 -15.97 -10.08 -9.47
C TYR A 162 -14.66 -9.44 -8.99
N PHE A 163 -14.65 -8.70 -7.87
CA PHE A 163 -13.45 -7.99 -7.42
C PHE A 163 -12.24 -8.92 -7.20
N TRP A 164 -12.47 -10.17 -6.77
CA TRP A 164 -11.42 -11.19 -6.60
C TRP A 164 -10.55 -11.31 -7.85
N VAL A 165 -11.18 -11.30 -9.04
CA VAL A 165 -10.49 -11.40 -10.33
C VAL A 165 -9.78 -10.10 -10.67
N PHE A 166 -10.39 -8.94 -10.44
CA PHE A 166 -9.76 -7.66 -10.76
C PHE A 166 -8.56 -7.35 -9.88
N TYR A 167 -8.58 -7.78 -8.62
CA TYR A 167 -7.47 -7.60 -7.69
C TYR A 167 -6.21 -8.34 -8.16
N CYS A 168 -6.36 -9.49 -8.82
CA CYS A 168 -5.25 -10.20 -9.43
C CYS A 168 -4.47 -9.37 -10.46
N PHE A 169 -5.10 -8.37 -11.10
CA PHE A 169 -4.47 -7.59 -12.17
C PHE A 169 -3.72 -6.34 -11.69
N LEU A 170 -3.72 -6.01 -10.40
CA LEU A 170 -3.10 -4.77 -9.91
C LEU A 170 -1.60 -4.68 -10.27
N HIS A 171 -0.84 -5.75 -10.09
CA HIS A 171 0.59 -5.74 -10.36
C HIS A 171 0.89 -5.57 -11.85
N LEU A 172 0.15 -6.27 -12.72
CA LEU A 172 0.22 -6.08 -14.18
C LEU A 172 -0.16 -4.66 -14.58
N TYR A 173 -1.22 -4.11 -13.97
CA TYR A 173 -1.66 -2.74 -14.23
C TYR A 173 -0.58 -1.71 -13.91
N TRP A 174 0.17 -1.88 -12.81
CA TRP A 174 1.33 -1.03 -12.48
C TRP A 174 2.47 -1.18 -13.48
N ILE A 175 2.82 -2.42 -13.82
CA ILE A 175 3.93 -2.74 -14.72
C ILE A 175 3.67 -2.23 -16.14
N LEU A 176 2.42 -2.23 -16.62
CA LEU A 176 2.10 -2.01 -18.03
C LEU A 176 1.39 -0.68 -18.31
N LEU A 177 0.68 -0.09 -17.34
CA LEU A 177 -0.26 1.00 -17.62
C LEU A 177 -0.17 2.18 -16.65
N SER A 178 -0.42 1.98 -15.35
CA SER A 178 -0.62 3.05 -14.37
C SER A 178 0.53 4.06 -14.35
N ASP A 179 1.76 3.59 -14.25
CA ASP A 179 2.94 4.45 -14.14
C ASP A 179 3.19 5.22 -15.44
N TYR A 180 3.02 4.58 -16.59
CA TYR A 180 3.16 5.22 -17.90
C TYR A 180 2.13 6.31 -18.09
N LYS A 181 0.86 6.01 -17.78
CA LYS A 181 -0.23 6.99 -17.84
C LYS A 181 0.15 8.21 -17.01
N LYS A 182 0.51 8.02 -15.73
CA LYS A 182 0.87 9.11 -14.81
C LYS A 182 2.12 9.88 -15.25
N TYR A 183 3.12 9.19 -15.78
CA TYR A 183 4.35 9.79 -16.32
C TYR A 183 4.04 10.71 -17.51
N PHE A 184 3.29 10.22 -18.51
CA PHE A 184 3.01 10.98 -19.73
C PHE A 184 1.96 12.07 -19.53
N THR A 185 0.96 11.85 -18.67
CA THR A 185 -0.03 12.90 -18.35
C THR A 185 0.53 13.93 -17.37
N GLY A 186 1.64 13.63 -16.69
CA GLY A 186 2.23 14.50 -15.68
C GLY A 186 1.34 14.72 -14.46
N LYS A 187 0.42 13.78 -14.16
CA LYS A 187 -0.54 13.90 -13.06
C LYS A 187 -0.91 12.55 -12.43
N VAL A 188 -1.30 12.57 -11.16
CA VAL A 188 -1.97 11.48 -10.42
C VAL A 188 -3.39 11.94 -10.13
N GLY A 189 -4.40 11.25 -10.65
CA GLY A 189 -5.75 11.79 -10.73
C GLY A 189 -5.75 13.16 -11.41
N GLU A 190 -6.21 14.18 -10.69
CA GLU A 190 -6.20 15.59 -11.14
C GLU A 190 -5.07 16.43 -10.53
N ILE A 191 -4.16 15.82 -9.78
CA ILE A 191 -3.07 16.50 -9.09
C ILE A 191 -1.79 16.41 -9.94
N PRO A 192 -1.16 17.54 -10.30
CA PRO A 192 0.06 17.54 -11.09
C PRO A 192 1.22 16.88 -10.34
N LEU A 193 2.04 16.13 -11.06
CA LEU A 193 3.30 15.60 -10.53
C LEU A 193 4.26 16.75 -10.21
N LYS A 194 5.14 16.51 -9.23
CA LYS A 194 6.31 17.35 -9.02
C LYS A 194 7.14 17.30 -10.31
N LYS A 195 7.75 18.42 -10.69
CA LYS A 195 8.64 18.45 -11.85
C LYS A 195 9.74 17.39 -11.67
N MET A 196 9.78 16.44 -12.60
CA MET A 196 10.81 15.41 -12.65
C MET A 196 12.13 16.03 -13.10
N THR A 197 13.21 15.68 -12.41
CA THR A 197 14.57 16.00 -12.84
C THR A 197 15.02 15.04 -13.92
N PHE A 198 16.13 15.35 -14.62
CA PHE A 198 16.74 14.41 -15.56
C PHE A 198 17.03 13.04 -14.91
N LYS A 199 17.47 13.05 -13.65
CA LYS A 199 17.73 11.82 -12.89
C LYS A 199 16.45 11.02 -12.65
N ASP A 200 15.32 11.67 -12.40
CA ASP A 200 14.04 10.99 -12.20
C ASP A 200 13.56 10.33 -13.50
N HIS A 201 13.67 11.03 -14.63
CA HIS A 201 13.36 10.47 -15.95
C HIS A 201 14.27 9.29 -16.32
N PHE A 202 15.58 9.44 -16.10
CA PHE A 202 16.55 8.36 -16.32
C PHE A 202 16.24 7.14 -15.44
N THR A 203 16.00 7.36 -14.15
CA THR A 203 15.66 6.28 -13.19
C THR A 203 14.41 5.53 -13.66
N PHE A 204 13.35 6.26 -14.01
CA PHE A 204 12.11 5.67 -14.50
C PHE A 204 12.35 4.74 -15.70
N TRP A 205 12.96 5.24 -16.77
CA TRP A 205 13.13 4.44 -18.00
C TRP A 205 14.15 3.32 -17.85
N PHE A 206 15.25 3.56 -17.13
CA PHE A 206 16.25 2.54 -16.85
C PHE A 206 15.63 1.35 -16.11
N PHE A 207 14.86 1.59 -15.06
CA PHE A 207 14.27 0.51 -14.29
C PHE A 207 13.09 -0.17 -14.98
N LYS A 208 12.32 0.54 -15.82
CA LYS A 208 11.33 -0.14 -16.69
C LYS A 208 12.01 -1.09 -17.66
N LEU A 209 13.10 -0.67 -18.31
CA LEU A 209 13.90 -1.55 -19.18
C LEU A 209 14.53 -2.71 -18.41
N LEU A 210 15.09 -2.45 -17.22
CA LEU A 210 15.65 -3.49 -16.36
C LEU A 210 14.58 -4.51 -15.96
N HIS A 211 13.40 -4.07 -15.53
CA HIS A 211 12.28 -4.94 -15.18
C HIS A 211 11.87 -5.83 -16.35
N TYR A 212 11.65 -5.27 -17.55
CA TYR A 212 11.31 -6.06 -18.73
C TYR A 212 12.43 -7.02 -19.12
N THR A 213 13.68 -6.62 -18.98
CA THR A 213 14.82 -7.51 -19.24
C THR A 213 14.83 -8.70 -18.29
N LEU A 214 14.67 -8.45 -16.99
CA LEU A 214 14.71 -9.48 -15.95
C LEU A 214 13.46 -10.38 -15.96
N PHE A 215 12.24 -9.84 -16.07
CA PHE A 215 11.03 -10.63 -15.85
C PHE A 215 10.33 -11.07 -17.15
N ILE A 216 10.75 -10.56 -18.30
CA ILE A 216 10.18 -10.89 -19.61
C ILE A 216 11.25 -11.48 -20.53
N ILE A 217 12.27 -10.71 -20.89
CA ILE A 217 13.22 -11.10 -21.95
C ILE A 217 14.05 -12.32 -21.55
N ILE A 218 14.74 -12.28 -20.41
CA ILE A 218 15.59 -13.38 -19.93
C ILE A 218 14.76 -14.66 -19.74
N PRO A 219 13.61 -14.65 -19.05
CA PRO A 219 12.76 -15.82 -18.90
C PRO A 219 12.24 -16.39 -20.22
N ILE A 220 11.84 -15.56 -21.19
CA ILE A 220 11.41 -16.05 -22.51
C ILE A 220 12.55 -16.78 -23.22
N ILE A 221 13.76 -16.21 -23.21
CA ILE A 221 14.95 -16.84 -23.81
C ILE A 221 15.28 -18.17 -23.13
N LYS A 222 15.19 -18.24 -21.80
CA LYS A 222 15.60 -19.42 -21.02
C LYS A 222 14.55 -20.53 -20.98
N LEU A 223 13.26 -20.18 -20.93
CA LEU A 223 12.16 -21.12 -20.68
C LEU A 223 11.28 -21.37 -21.90
N GLY A 224 11.35 -20.49 -22.91
CA GLY A 224 10.38 -20.41 -23.99
C GLY A 224 9.09 -19.68 -23.58
N PHE A 225 8.40 -19.12 -24.58
CA PHE A 225 7.22 -18.26 -24.38
C PHE A 225 6.11 -18.93 -23.56
N SER A 226 5.77 -20.20 -23.86
CA SER A 226 4.65 -20.90 -23.22
C SER A 226 4.85 -21.12 -21.72
N LYS A 227 6.05 -21.52 -21.29
CA LYS A 227 6.36 -21.69 -19.86
C LYS A 227 6.46 -20.34 -19.16
N TRP A 228 7.07 -19.37 -19.83
CA TRP A 228 7.17 -18.00 -19.32
C TRP A 228 5.80 -17.39 -19.04
N ILE A 229 4.87 -17.40 -20.01
CA ILE A 229 3.58 -16.72 -19.83
C ILE A 229 2.77 -17.32 -18.69
N VAL A 230 2.78 -18.65 -18.52
CA VAL A 230 2.12 -19.32 -17.39
C VAL A 230 2.75 -18.92 -16.06
N GLY A 231 4.08 -18.97 -15.96
CA GLY A 231 4.80 -18.58 -14.75
C GLY A 231 4.65 -17.10 -14.41
N TYR A 232 4.73 -16.22 -15.42
CA TYR A 232 4.61 -14.78 -15.28
C TYR A 232 3.20 -14.36 -14.85
N LEU A 233 2.15 -14.97 -15.44
CA LEU A 233 0.78 -14.75 -15.00
C LEU A 233 0.55 -15.27 -13.58
N CYS A 234 1.02 -16.48 -13.24
CA CYS A 234 0.89 -17.00 -11.88
C CYS A 234 1.53 -16.08 -10.83
N PHE A 235 2.77 -15.67 -11.09
CA PHE A 235 3.53 -14.73 -10.27
C PHE A 235 2.78 -13.39 -10.08
N THR A 236 2.40 -12.74 -11.19
CA THR A 236 1.78 -11.41 -11.15
C THR A 236 0.36 -11.42 -10.59
N VAL A 237 -0.41 -12.49 -10.82
CA VAL A 237 -1.74 -12.70 -10.23
C VAL A 237 -1.66 -12.77 -8.71
N VAL A 238 -0.72 -13.56 -8.18
CA VAL A 238 -0.54 -13.67 -6.72
C VAL A 238 -0.08 -12.33 -6.14
N ALA A 239 0.91 -11.69 -6.74
CA ALA A 239 1.39 -10.38 -6.28
C ALA A 239 0.26 -9.33 -6.31
N GLY A 240 -0.46 -9.22 -7.42
CA GLY A 240 -1.55 -8.27 -7.60
C GLY A 240 -2.67 -8.50 -6.58
N PHE A 241 -3.08 -9.75 -6.39
CA PHE A 241 -4.14 -10.09 -5.45
C PHE A 241 -3.75 -9.75 -4.01
N VAL A 242 -2.55 -10.15 -3.56
CA VAL A 242 -2.05 -9.89 -2.20
C VAL A 242 -1.90 -8.38 -1.95
N LEU A 243 -1.33 -7.63 -2.89
CA LEU A 243 -1.22 -6.17 -2.80
C LEU A 243 -2.61 -5.53 -2.67
N SER A 244 -3.53 -5.89 -3.56
CA SER A 244 -4.87 -5.30 -3.58
C SER A 244 -5.64 -5.59 -2.29
N ILE A 245 -5.71 -6.86 -1.87
CA ILE A 245 -6.51 -7.20 -0.70
C ILE A 245 -5.97 -6.52 0.56
N VAL A 246 -4.65 -6.49 0.77
CA VAL A 246 -4.05 -5.86 1.96
C VAL A 246 -4.37 -4.36 2.03
N PHE A 247 -4.25 -3.62 0.92
CA PHE A 247 -4.59 -2.19 0.93
C PHE A 247 -6.07 -1.94 1.16
N GLN A 248 -6.94 -2.77 0.58
CA GLN A 248 -8.38 -2.54 0.59
C GLN A 248 -9.00 -2.90 1.95
N LEU A 249 -8.49 -3.94 2.62
CA LEU A 249 -8.85 -4.25 4.01
C LEU A 249 -8.57 -3.14 5.01
N ALA A 250 -7.73 -2.18 4.62
CA ALA A 250 -7.28 -1.08 5.46
C ALA A 250 -8.09 0.22 5.25
N HIS A 251 -8.90 0.30 4.19
CA HIS A 251 -9.53 1.55 3.72
C HIS A 251 -10.97 1.44 3.23
N THR A 252 -11.37 0.29 2.67
CA THR A 252 -12.66 0.13 1.99
C THR A 252 -13.49 -0.95 2.68
N VAL A 253 -13.83 -0.70 3.94
CA VAL A 253 -14.55 -1.61 4.85
C VAL A 253 -15.79 -0.89 5.42
N GLU A 254 -16.71 -1.63 6.04
CA GLU A 254 -18.01 -1.08 6.48
C GLU A 254 -17.87 0.09 7.47
N ASP A 255 -16.88 0.04 8.34
CA ASP A 255 -16.69 1.00 9.43
C ASP A 255 -15.76 2.18 9.07
N THR A 256 -15.29 2.26 7.81
CA THR A 256 -14.48 3.40 7.33
C THR A 256 -15.34 4.41 6.59
N GLU A 257 -15.06 5.69 6.81
CA GLU A 257 -15.77 6.80 6.19
C GLU A 257 -15.10 7.26 4.88
N PHE A 258 -15.89 7.99 4.07
CA PHE A 258 -15.45 8.64 2.83
C PHE A 258 -15.84 10.12 2.87
N PRO A 259 -15.10 10.95 3.64
CA PRO A 259 -15.46 12.35 3.87
C PRO A 259 -15.50 13.16 2.57
N VAL A 260 -16.53 13.98 2.42
CA VAL A 260 -16.70 14.88 1.28
C VAL A 260 -16.45 16.32 1.76
N PRO A 261 -15.51 17.06 1.13
CA PRO A 261 -15.28 18.45 1.48
C PRO A 261 -16.54 19.32 1.27
N ASP A 262 -16.74 20.30 2.15
CA ASP A 262 -17.79 21.29 1.98
C ASP A 262 -17.62 22.05 0.66
N VAL A 263 -18.72 22.18 -0.10
CA VAL A 263 -18.69 22.72 -1.47
C VAL A 263 -18.33 24.20 -1.48
N ALA A 264 -18.77 24.98 -0.48
CA ALA A 264 -18.54 26.42 -0.41
C ALA A 264 -17.11 26.76 0.06
N SER A 265 -16.61 26.07 1.07
CA SER A 265 -15.34 26.39 1.72
C SER A 265 -14.17 25.50 1.27
N ASN A 266 -14.44 24.40 0.58
CA ASN A 266 -13.46 23.35 0.24
C ASN A 266 -12.71 22.83 1.48
N ARG A 267 -13.44 22.64 2.58
CA ARG A 267 -12.88 22.18 3.87
C ARG A 267 -13.48 20.84 4.29
N LEU A 268 -12.64 20.02 4.93
CA LEU A 268 -13.07 18.84 5.66
C LEU A 268 -13.49 19.25 7.08
N GLU A 269 -14.50 18.57 7.61
CA GLU A 269 -15.08 18.83 8.93
C GLU A 269 -14.10 18.52 10.07
N ASP A 270 -13.39 17.40 9.96
CA ASP A 270 -12.48 16.92 11.00
C ASP A 270 -11.09 17.57 10.91
N GLU A 271 -10.38 17.55 12.04
CA GLU A 271 -8.93 17.69 12.01
C GLU A 271 -8.26 16.45 11.38
N TRP A 272 -7.04 16.62 10.88
CA TRP A 272 -6.35 15.58 10.10
C TRP A 272 -6.22 14.23 10.82
N ALA A 273 -5.91 14.18 12.13
CA ALA A 273 -5.78 12.88 12.81
C ALA A 273 -7.11 12.16 13.00
N ILE A 274 -8.20 12.90 13.25
CA ILE A 274 -9.55 12.32 13.33
C ILE A 274 -9.99 11.81 11.96
N HIS A 275 -9.69 12.56 10.88
CA HIS A 275 -9.88 12.08 9.51
C HIS A 275 -9.16 10.76 9.25
N GLN A 276 -7.88 10.65 9.63
CA GLN A 276 -7.13 9.39 9.45
C GLN A 276 -7.76 8.23 10.24
N LEU A 277 -8.24 8.46 11.46
CA LEU A 277 -8.91 7.43 12.27
C LEU A 277 -10.23 6.96 11.66
N LYS A 278 -11.01 7.88 11.07
CA LYS A 278 -12.29 7.57 10.42
C LYS A 278 -12.13 6.86 9.08
N THR A 279 -11.02 7.11 8.37
CA THR A 279 -10.80 6.63 6.99
C THR A 279 -9.88 5.42 6.90
N THR A 280 -9.42 4.89 8.03
CA THR A 280 -8.53 3.73 8.08
C THR A 280 -9.00 2.70 9.10
N ALA A 281 -8.70 1.44 8.83
CA ALA A 281 -9.03 0.32 9.71
C ALA A 281 -7.83 -0.59 9.92
N ASN A 282 -7.69 -1.08 11.15
CA ASN A 282 -6.74 -2.12 11.49
C ASN A 282 -7.37 -3.50 11.30
N PHE A 283 -6.53 -4.51 11.01
CA PHE A 283 -6.99 -5.89 10.91
C PHE A 283 -5.97 -6.88 11.45
N ALA A 284 -6.42 -7.97 12.07
CA ALA A 284 -5.57 -9.08 12.50
C ALA A 284 -4.27 -8.68 13.24
N THR A 285 -4.29 -7.59 14.00
CA THR A 285 -3.14 -6.96 14.69
C THR A 285 -2.39 -7.92 15.62
N ARG A 286 -3.10 -8.90 16.18
CA ARG A 286 -2.56 -9.95 17.07
C ARG A 286 -1.85 -11.07 16.33
N SER A 287 -2.01 -11.19 15.01
CA SER A 287 -1.39 -12.25 14.21
C SER A 287 0.06 -11.89 13.88
N ARG A 288 1.01 -12.51 14.57
CA ARG A 288 2.45 -12.30 14.31
C ARG A 288 2.85 -12.61 12.87
N PHE A 289 2.23 -13.64 12.27
CA PHE A 289 2.50 -14.00 10.88
C PHE A 289 2.01 -12.92 9.92
N ILE A 290 0.77 -12.44 10.07
CA ILE A 290 0.23 -11.39 9.18
C ILE A 290 1.05 -10.11 9.36
N SER A 291 1.26 -9.66 10.59
CA SER A 291 2.06 -8.45 10.86
C SER A 291 3.49 -8.54 10.31
N TRP A 292 4.09 -9.73 10.34
CA TRP A 292 5.38 -9.97 9.70
C TRP A 292 5.28 -9.93 8.18
N PHE A 293 4.29 -10.58 7.58
CA PHE A 293 4.16 -10.66 6.12
C PHE A 293 3.81 -9.31 5.49
N VAL A 294 2.84 -8.57 6.06
CA VAL A 294 2.32 -7.32 5.46
C VAL A 294 3.06 -6.05 5.90
N GLY A 295 4.21 -6.15 6.56
CA GLY A 295 4.99 -4.98 6.98
C GLY A 295 4.22 -4.01 7.85
N GLY A 296 3.39 -4.54 8.76
CA GLY A 296 2.55 -3.75 9.65
C GLY A 296 1.46 -2.90 8.98
N LEU A 297 1.17 -3.09 7.68
CA LEU A 297 -0.01 -2.47 7.01
C LEU A 297 -1.35 -2.90 7.60
N ASN A 298 -1.34 -3.91 8.46
CA ASN A 298 -2.49 -4.31 9.25
C ASN A 298 -2.69 -3.44 10.51
N PHE A 299 -1.76 -2.51 10.76
CA PHE A 299 -1.82 -1.38 11.69
C PHE A 299 -1.92 -0.05 10.90
N GLN A 300 -2.90 0.03 10.01
CA GLN A 300 -3.07 1.13 9.08
C GLN A 300 -3.33 2.47 9.76
N ILE A 301 -4.06 2.47 10.89
CA ILE A 301 -4.29 3.68 11.69
C ILE A 301 -2.95 4.29 12.13
N GLU A 302 -2.06 3.47 12.70
CA GLU A 302 -0.75 3.94 13.17
C GLU A 302 0.15 4.35 12.01
N HIS A 303 0.08 3.62 10.90
CA HIS A 303 0.80 3.92 9.68
C HIS A 303 0.40 5.29 9.10
N HIS A 304 -0.89 5.60 9.03
CA HIS A 304 -1.38 6.89 8.52
C HIS A 304 -1.09 8.05 9.45
N LEU A 305 -1.21 7.84 10.76
CA LEU A 305 -0.90 8.88 11.75
C LEU A 305 0.61 9.16 11.85
N PHE A 306 1.45 8.12 11.74
CA PHE A 306 2.90 8.22 11.96
C PHE A 306 3.73 7.43 10.93
N PRO A 307 3.64 7.74 9.63
CA PRO A 307 4.26 6.94 8.56
C PRO A 307 5.80 6.90 8.64
N LYS A 308 6.41 7.92 9.27
CA LYS A 308 7.87 8.01 9.46
C LYS A 308 8.40 7.14 10.61
N ILE A 309 7.54 6.47 11.35
CA ILE A 309 7.93 5.48 12.37
C ILE A 309 7.85 4.10 11.72
N SER A 310 8.89 3.28 11.90
CA SER A 310 8.93 1.96 11.28
C SER A 310 7.86 1.04 11.85
N HIS A 311 7.31 0.20 10.98
CA HIS A 311 6.20 -0.70 11.33
C HIS A 311 6.50 -1.69 12.45
N ILE A 312 7.78 -1.91 12.76
CA ILE A 312 8.18 -2.77 13.89
C ILE A 312 7.67 -2.24 15.25
N HIS A 313 7.33 -0.94 15.33
CA HIS A 313 6.86 -0.28 16.54
C HIS A 313 5.33 -0.17 16.61
N TYR A 314 4.61 -0.38 15.50
CA TYR A 314 3.14 -0.26 15.45
C TYR A 314 2.40 -1.16 16.47
N PRO A 315 2.86 -2.38 16.80
CA PRO A 315 2.20 -3.18 17.85
C PRO A 315 2.19 -2.52 19.24
N GLN A 316 3.14 -1.63 19.53
CA GLN A 316 3.16 -0.89 20.79
C GLN A 316 2.49 0.48 20.66
N ILE A 317 2.69 1.16 19.53
CA ILE A 317 2.04 2.45 19.24
C ILE A 317 0.52 2.30 19.18
N SER A 318 0.01 1.22 18.61
CA SER A 318 -1.43 0.94 18.56
C SER A 318 -2.11 0.89 19.92
N LYS A 319 -1.40 0.42 20.96
CA LYS A 319 -1.93 0.46 22.33
C LYS A 319 -2.08 1.89 22.85
N ILE A 320 -1.10 2.76 22.53
CA ILE A 320 -1.11 4.17 22.92
C ILE A 320 -2.24 4.90 22.19
N VAL A 321 -2.35 4.69 20.86
CA VAL A 321 -3.41 5.29 20.03
C VAL A 321 -4.78 4.82 20.49
N LYS A 322 -4.97 3.51 20.68
CA LYS A 322 -6.24 2.94 21.14
C LYS A 322 -6.67 3.47 22.50
N GLN A 323 -5.74 3.60 23.44
CA GLN A 323 -6.01 4.19 24.75
C GLN A 323 -6.43 5.66 24.63
N ALA A 324 -5.71 6.46 23.85
CA ALA A 324 -6.09 7.86 23.62
C ALA A 324 -7.45 7.98 22.93
N CYS A 325 -7.78 7.10 21.98
CA CYS A 325 -9.09 7.08 21.34
C CYS A 325 -10.21 6.82 22.36
N GLN A 326 -10.00 5.88 23.29
CA GLN A 326 -10.95 5.61 24.37
C GLN A 326 -11.17 6.82 25.30
N GLU A 327 -10.09 7.51 25.67
CA GLU A 327 -10.16 8.68 26.56
C GLU A 327 -10.85 9.90 25.92
N TYR A 328 -10.72 10.05 24.60
CA TYR A 328 -11.26 11.19 23.85
C TYR A 328 -12.58 10.86 23.13
N GLY A 329 -13.13 9.66 23.32
CA GLY A 329 -14.38 9.24 22.68
C GLY A 329 -14.29 9.09 21.15
N VAL A 330 -13.09 8.83 20.63
CA VAL A 330 -12.84 8.61 19.19
C VAL A 330 -12.94 7.12 18.87
N VAL A 331 -13.63 6.77 17.79
CA VAL A 331 -13.76 5.38 17.34
C VAL A 331 -12.42 4.89 16.80
N TYR A 332 -11.99 3.70 17.27
CA TYR A 332 -10.79 3.01 16.78
C TYR A 332 -11.21 1.73 16.06
N VAL A 333 -11.20 1.75 14.73
CA VAL A 333 -11.69 0.63 13.89
C VAL A 333 -10.64 -0.47 13.81
N GLU A 334 -10.95 -1.65 14.37
CA GLU A 334 -10.05 -2.80 14.38
C GLU A 334 -10.81 -4.11 14.22
N TYR A 335 -10.54 -4.84 13.13
CA TYR A 335 -11.05 -6.19 12.91
C TYR A 335 -10.11 -7.23 13.55
N PRO A 336 -10.53 -8.00 14.57
CA PRO A 336 -9.62 -8.89 15.29
C PRO A 336 -9.00 -10.01 14.44
N LYS A 337 -9.69 -10.43 13.37
CA LYS A 337 -9.30 -11.55 12.50
C LYS A 337 -9.36 -11.13 11.04
N LEU A 338 -8.48 -11.70 10.22
CA LEU A 338 -8.40 -11.39 8.79
C LEU A 338 -9.73 -11.64 8.05
N HIS A 339 -10.41 -12.75 8.32
CA HIS A 339 -11.68 -13.06 7.67
C HIS A 339 -12.80 -12.07 8.02
N ASN A 340 -12.75 -11.42 9.19
CA ASN A 340 -13.72 -10.37 9.54
C ASN A 340 -13.51 -9.14 8.67
N ALA A 341 -12.26 -8.71 8.48
CA ALA A 341 -11.94 -7.60 7.59
C ALA A 341 -12.33 -7.93 6.15
N VAL A 342 -12.06 -9.16 5.68
CA VAL A 342 -12.46 -9.62 4.34
C VAL A 342 -13.98 -9.63 4.18
N ALA A 343 -14.72 -10.14 5.16
CA ALA A 343 -16.18 -10.13 5.12
C ALA A 343 -16.73 -8.69 5.10
N SER A 344 -16.15 -7.79 5.91
CA SER A 344 -16.49 -6.36 5.92
C SER A 344 -16.23 -5.71 4.56
N HIS A 345 -15.07 -5.94 3.95
CA HIS A 345 -14.76 -5.43 2.62
C HIS A 345 -15.73 -5.94 1.53
N VAL A 346 -16.08 -7.24 1.56
CA VAL A 346 -17.08 -7.81 0.64
C VAL A 346 -18.46 -7.18 0.85
N SER A 347 -18.86 -6.95 2.10
CA SER A 347 -20.11 -6.27 2.45
C SER A 347 -20.10 -4.82 1.97
N PHE A 348 -19.03 -4.08 2.22
CA PHE A 348 -18.81 -2.72 1.73
C PHE A 348 -18.97 -2.62 0.21
N LEU A 349 -18.30 -3.49 -0.55
CA LEU A 349 -18.44 -3.55 -2.01
C LEU A 349 -19.88 -3.85 -2.46
N LYS A 350 -20.60 -4.69 -1.73
CA LYS A 350 -22.01 -5.01 -1.99
C LYS A 350 -22.92 -3.81 -1.71
N GLN A 351 -22.65 -3.05 -0.65
CA GLN A 351 -23.35 -1.81 -0.33
C GLN A 351 -23.11 -0.75 -1.41
N MET A 352 -21.85 -0.52 -1.80
CA MET A 352 -21.50 0.38 -2.90
C MET A 352 -22.08 -0.07 -4.24
N GLY A 353 -22.40 -1.35 -4.43
CA GLY A 353 -23.09 -1.83 -5.63
C GLY A 353 -24.61 -1.57 -5.65
N ARG A 354 -25.21 -1.32 -4.48
CA ARG A 354 -26.67 -1.18 -4.28
C ARG A 354 -27.12 0.25 -4.05
N ALA A 355 -26.32 1.03 -3.34
CA ALA A 355 -26.56 2.43 -3.00
C ALA A 355 -26.64 3.32 -4.24
#